data_AF-A0A9E3W285-F1
#
_entry.id   AF-A0A9E3W285-F1
#
_cell.length_a   1.000
_cell.length_b   1.000
_cell.length_c   1.000
_cell.angle_alpha   90.00
_cell.angle_beta   90.00
_cell.angle_gamma   90.00
#
_symmetry.space_group_name_H-M   'P 1'
#
loop_
_entity.id
_entity.type
_entity.pdbx_description
1 polymer ?
#
loop_
_entity_poly.entity_id
_entity_poly.type
_entity_poly.pdbx_seq_one_letter_code
_entity_poly.pdbx_strand_id
1 'polypeptide(L)'
;MADVFDAMTHGRPYAKAIPIDKALDEIASLRGRQFDPELTDHFLALVRRLARENEDLDAYLGRAARNSPFLKARAKIKEMLAQGRDSAALSIEPPPPGTPLN
;
A
#
# COMPACT_ATOMS: atom_id res chain seq x y z
N MET A 1 -9.00 4.57 -3.55
CA MET A 1 -9.70 4.31 -2.26
C MET A 1 -9.01 3.20 -1.49
N ALA A 2 -8.93 1.97 -2.00
CA ALA A 2 -8.26 0.85 -1.30
C ALA A 2 -6.80 1.17 -0.90
N ASP A 3 -5.98 1.71 -1.82
CA ASP A 3 -4.59 2.09 -1.51
C ASP A 3 -4.49 3.23 -0.48
N VAL A 4 -5.51 4.10 -0.42
CA VAL A 4 -5.54 5.22 0.53
C VAL A 4 -5.88 4.69 1.93
N PHE A 5 -6.88 3.81 2.01
CA PHE A 5 -7.22 3.10 3.24
C PHE A 5 -6.02 2.30 3.77
N ASP A 6 -5.38 1.52 2.90
CA ASP A 6 -4.20 0.72 3.25
C ASP A 6 -3.05 1.59 3.78
N ALA A 7 -2.77 2.71 3.11
CA ALA A 7 -1.75 3.66 3.55
C ALA A 7 -2.06 4.32 4.89
N MET A 8 -3.34 4.47 5.24
CA MET A 8 -3.79 5.01 6.53
C MET A 8 -3.65 3.96 7.65
N THR A 9 -4.04 2.71 7.40
CA THR A 9 -4.10 1.66 8.44
C THR A 9 -2.78 0.93 8.67
N HIS A 10 -1.90 0.84 7.67
CA HIS A 10 -0.58 0.20 7.81
C HIS A 10 0.57 1.20 8.07
N GLY A 11 0.28 2.50 7.97
CA GLY A 11 1.26 3.56 8.14
C GLY A 11 2.30 3.62 7.02
N ARG A 12 3.18 4.61 7.10
CA ARG A 12 4.34 4.80 6.21
C ARG A 12 5.58 5.00 7.08
N PRO A 13 6.81 4.92 6.54
CA PRO A 13 8.04 5.16 7.33
C PRO A 13 8.03 6.47 8.13
N TYR A 14 7.22 7.45 7.70
CA TYR A 14 7.11 8.78 8.31
C TYR A 14 5.73 9.09 8.91
N ALA A 15 4.76 8.18 8.87
CA ALA A 15 3.41 8.41 9.37
C ALA A 15 2.90 7.16 10.10
N LYS A 16 2.49 7.33 11.37
CA LYS A 16 1.92 6.23 12.16
C LYS A 16 0.58 5.78 11.55
N ALA A 17 0.34 4.48 11.59
CA ALA A 17 -0.96 3.89 11.30
C ALA A 17 -2.04 4.55 12.17
N ILE A 18 -3.17 4.88 11.55
CA ILE A 18 -4.37 5.35 12.27
C ILE A 18 -5.39 4.20 12.39
N PRO A 19 -6.23 4.20 13.45
CA PRO A 19 -7.28 3.20 13.60
C PRO A 19 -8.23 3.15 12.40
N ILE A 20 -8.79 1.97 12.12
CA ILE A 20 -9.74 1.75 11.02
C ILE A 20 -10.89 2.76 11.06
N ASP A 21 -11.48 3.00 12.24
CA ASP A 21 -12.57 3.96 12.39
C ASP A 21 -12.18 5.37 11.94
N LYS A 22 -10.96 5.80 12.28
CA LYS A 22 -10.44 7.11 11.84
C LYS A 22 -10.18 7.15 10.34
N ALA A 23 -9.67 6.07 9.76
CA ALA A 23 -9.51 5.97 8.31
C ALA A 23 -10.86 6.02 7.58
N LEU A 24 -11.90 5.38 8.13
CA LEU A 24 -13.25 5.41 7.58
C LEU A 24 -13.89 6.80 7.68
N ASP A 25 -13.69 7.52 8.78
CA ASP A 25 -14.14 8.90 8.94
C ASP A 25 -13.47 9.83 7.90
N GLU A 26 -12.17 9.66 7.67
CA GLU A 26 -11.43 10.45 6.69
C GLU A 26 -11.95 10.19 5.26
N ILE A 27 -12.14 8.91 4.90
CA ILE A 27 -12.71 8.52 3.59
C ILE A 27 -14.12 9.08 3.42
N ALA A 28 -14.94 9.05 4.48
CA ALA A 28 -16.28 9.64 4.44
C ALA A 28 -16.25 11.15 4.20
N SER A 29 -15.26 11.86 4.77
CA SER A 29 -15.10 13.32 4.57
C SER A 29 -14.75 13.69 3.12
N LEU A 30 -14.16 12.76 2.38
CA LEU A 30 -13.71 12.91 0.99
C LEU A 30 -14.75 12.43 -0.04
N ARG A 31 -15.91 11.96 0.42
CA ARG A 31 -17.04 11.50 -0.40
C ARG A 31 -17.53 12.61 -1.34
N GLY A 32 -17.63 12.30 -2.63
CA GLY A 32 -18.07 13.24 -3.67
C GLY A 32 -17.05 14.31 -4.05
N ARG A 33 -15.84 14.28 -3.45
CA ARG A 33 -14.72 15.16 -3.80
C ARG A 33 -13.58 14.38 -4.43
N GLN A 34 -13.00 13.45 -3.67
CA GLN A 34 -11.92 12.59 -4.14
C GLN A 34 -12.42 11.18 -4.50
N PHE A 35 -13.49 10.74 -3.86
CA PHE A 35 -14.08 9.42 -4.08
C PHE A 35 -15.50 9.56 -4.62
N ASP A 36 -15.87 8.60 -5.47
CA ASP A 36 -17.24 8.48 -5.95
C ASP A 36 -18.22 8.26 -4.77
N PRO A 37 -19.33 9.01 -4.67
CA PRO A 37 -20.24 8.93 -3.54
C PRO A 37 -20.83 7.53 -3.30
N GLU A 38 -21.25 6.87 -4.37
CA GLU A 38 -21.92 5.57 -4.30
C GLU A 38 -20.90 4.49 -3.91
N LEU A 39 -19.72 4.49 -4.53
CA LEU A 39 -18.64 3.57 -4.19
C LEU A 39 -18.17 3.76 -2.73
N THR A 40 -18.13 5.01 -2.26
CA THR A 40 -17.74 5.32 -0.87
C THR A 40 -18.74 4.71 0.11
N ASP A 41 -20.04 4.87 -0.14
CA ASP A 41 -21.08 4.33 0.76
C ASP A 41 -21.00 2.80 0.85
N HIS A 42 -20.84 2.12 -0.29
CA HIS A 42 -20.67 0.67 -0.35
C HIS A 42 -19.41 0.21 0.40
N PHE A 43 -18.30 0.93 0.24
CA PHE A 43 -17.05 0.60 0.91
C PHE A 43 -17.14 0.75 2.42
N LEU A 44 -17.68 1.88 2.91
CA LEU A 44 -17.86 2.13 4.34
C LEU A 44 -18.75 1.06 4.98
N ALA A 45 -19.85 0.68 4.31
CA ALA A 45 -20.73 -0.38 4.78
C ALA A 45 -20.02 -1.75 4.85
N LEU A 46 -19.27 -2.11 3.80
CA LEU A 46 -18.53 -3.36 3.72
C LEU A 46 -17.46 -3.46 4.80
N VAL A 47 -16.59 -2.45 4.93
CA VAL A 47 -15.47 -2.48 5.88
C VAL A 47 -15.98 -2.49 7.31
N ARG A 48 -16.99 -1.67 7.65
CA ARG A 48 -17.61 -1.69 9.00
C ARG A 48 -18.20 -3.04 9.34
N ARG A 49 -18.85 -3.70 8.38
CA ARG A 49 -19.38 -5.04 8.57
C ARG A 49 -18.25 -6.04 8.84
N LEU A 50 -17.22 -6.06 8.00
CA LEU A 50 -16.10 -6.98 8.15
C LEU A 50 -15.32 -6.76 9.44
N ALA A 51 -15.12 -5.51 9.87
CA ALA A 51 -14.45 -5.16 11.12
C ALA A 51 -15.24 -5.60 12.38
N ARG A 52 -16.57 -5.69 12.29
CA ARG A 52 -17.38 -6.24 13.39
C ARG A 52 -17.39 -7.77 13.40
N GLU A 53 -17.35 -8.39 12.23
CA GLU A 53 -17.39 -9.85 12.07
C GLU A 53 -16.03 -10.50 12.36
N ASN A 54 -14.93 -9.74 12.31
CA ASN A 54 -13.57 -10.25 12.43
C ASN A 54 -12.78 -9.42 13.44
N GLU A 55 -12.20 -10.08 14.45
CA GLU A 55 -11.35 -9.45 15.47
C GLU A 55 -10.08 -8.82 14.85
N ASP A 56 -9.51 -9.48 13.84
CA ASP A 56 -8.37 -8.97 13.05
C ASP A 56 -8.74 -8.93 11.57
N LEU A 57 -9.09 -7.73 11.10
CA LEU A 57 -9.51 -7.49 9.72
C LEU A 57 -8.36 -7.73 8.73
N ASP A 58 -7.14 -7.34 9.04
CA ASP A 58 -5.99 -7.53 8.15
C ASP A 58 -5.65 -9.00 8.00
N ALA A 59 -5.66 -9.77 9.09
CA ALA A 59 -5.46 -11.21 9.02
C ALA A 59 -6.57 -11.88 8.20
N TYR A 60 -7.83 -11.46 8.35
CA TYR A 60 -8.95 -11.97 7.58
C TYR A 60 -8.80 -11.71 6.07
N LEU A 61 -8.56 -10.46 5.68
CA LEU A 61 -8.35 -10.06 4.29
C LEU A 61 -7.10 -10.73 3.69
N GLY A 62 -6.04 -10.85 4.48
CA GLY A 62 -4.80 -11.51 4.11
C GLY A 62 -4.94 -13.02 3.84
N ARG A 63 -5.86 -13.70 4.52
CA ARG A 63 -6.16 -15.13 4.25
C ARG A 63 -6.85 -15.31 2.90
N ALA A 64 -7.84 -14.48 2.60
CA ALA A 64 -8.52 -14.52 1.30
C ALA A 64 -7.57 -14.13 0.15
N ALA A 65 -6.73 -13.12 0.38
CA ALA A 65 -5.73 -12.63 -0.57
C ALA A 65 -4.72 -13.72 -1.00
N ARG A 66 -4.25 -14.56 -0.07
CA ARG A 66 -3.27 -15.63 -0.34
C ARG A 66 -3.75 -16.67 -1.35
N ASN A 67 -5.07 -16.82 -1.53
CA ASN A 67 -5.64 -17.78 -2.47
C ASN A 67 -5.95 -17.16 -3.84
N SER A 68 -5.86 -15.84 -3.99
CA SER A 68 -6.16 -15.15 -5.25
C SER A 68 -5.09 -15.42 -6.32
N PRO A 69 -5.45 -15.99 -7.49
CA PRO A 69 -4.53 -16.17 -8.61
C PRO A 69 -3.85 -14.86 -9.04
N PHE A 70 -4.59 -13.75 -8.97
CA PHE A 70 -4.11 -12.42 -9.34
C PHE A 70 -3.02 -11.89 -8.40
N LEU A 71 -3.20 -12.08 -7.09
CA LEU A 71 -2.21 -11.65 -6.10
C LEU A 71 -0.94 -12.51 -6.14
N LYS A 72 -1.07 -13.82 -6.41
CA LYS A 72 0.07 -14.71 -6.67
C LYS A 72 0.85 -14.27 -7.91
N ALA A 73 0.16 -13.94 -9.00
CA ALA A 73 0.78 -13.42 -10.22
C ALA A 73 1.50 -12.08 -9.98
N ARG A 74 0.87 -11.14 -9.26
CA ARG A 74 1.47 -9.85 -8.90
C ARG A 74 2.74 -10.02 -8.05
N ALA A 75 2.71 -10.90 -7.06
CA ALA A 75 3.87 -11.19 -6.21
C ALA A 75 5.04 -11.73 -7.04
N LYS A 76 4.76 -12.67 -7.95
CA LYS A 76 5.77 -13.24 -8.85
C LYS A 76 6.39 -12.21 -9.79
N ILE A 77 5.57 -11.31 -10.36
CA ILE A 77 6.07 -10.21 -11.20
C ILE A 77 6.99 -9.27 -10.39
N LYS A 78 6.59 -8.91 -9.16
CA LYS A 78 7.41 -8.07 -8.27
C LYS A 78 8.75 -8.73 -7.94
N GLU A 79 8.76 -10.04 -7.70
CA GLU A 79 9.95 -10.84 -7.41
C GLU A 79 10.90 -10.91 -8.62
N MET A 80 10.36 -11.14 -9.83
CA MET A 80 11.14 -11.12 -11.08
C MET A 80 11.77 -9.74 -11.36
N LEU A 81 11.05 -8.66 -11.06
CA LEU A 81 11.56 -7.29 -11.23
C LEU A 81 12.63 -6.92 -10.19
N ALA A 82 12.59 -7.51 -8.99
CA ALA A 82 13.62 -7.33 -7.98
C ALA A 82 14.92 -8.05 -8.38
N GLN A 83 14.83 -9.28 -8.88
CA GLN A 83 15.98 -10.07 -9.34
C GLN A 83 16.68 -9.45 -10.56
N GLY A 84 15.95 -8.74 -11.43
CA GLY A 84 16.52 -8.07 -12.60
C GLY A 84 17.29 -6.77 -12.32
N ARG A 85 17.21 -6.23 -11.09
CA ARG A 85 17.91 -4.97 -10.72
C ARG A 85 19.32 -5.18 -10.17
N ASP A 86 19.63 -6.38 -9.67
CA ASP A 86 20.94 -6.67 -9.07
C ASP A 86 22.04 -6.88 -10.14
N SER A 87 21.68 -7.20 -11.38
CA SER A 87 22.67 -7.42 -12.46
C SER A 87 23.16 -6.14 -13.16
N ALA A 88 22.52 -4.98 -12.93
CA ALA A 88 22.85 -3.73 -13.63
C ALA A 88 23.76 -2.78 -12.82
N ALA A 89 24.10 -3.10 -11.57
CA ALA A 89 24.81 -2.20 -10.65
C ALA A 89 26.33 -2.41 -10.56
N LEU A 90 26.94 -3.20 -11.45
CA LEU A 90 28.39 -3.41 -11.52
C LEU A 90 28.96 -2.86 -12.83
N SER A 91 29.27 -1.56 -12.88
CA SER A 91 30.35 -0.93 -13.68
C SER A 91 30.12 0.58 -13.83
N ILE A 92 30.36 1.36 -12.76
CA ILE A 92 30.65 2.80 -12.91
C ILE A 92 31.76 3.12 -11.90
N GLU A 93 33.01 3.15 -12.36
CA GLU A 93 34.12 3.68 -11.55
C GLU A 93 33.99 5.21 -11.44
N PRO A 94 34.24 5.80 -10.25
CA PRO A 94 34.20 7.24 -10.07
C PRO A 94 35.43 7.92 -10.72
N PRO A 95 35.27 9.13 -11.31
CA PRO A 95 36.38 9.85 -11.92
C PRO A 95 37.41 10.31 -10.87
N PRO A 96 38.71 10.42 -11.24
CA PRO A 96 39.77 10.75 -10.29
C PRO A 96 39.63 12.18 -9.75
N PRO A 97 40.01 12.43 -8.48
CA PRO A 97 39.85 13.73 -7.85
C PRO A 97 40.80 14.77 -8.47
N GLY A 98 40.21 15.88 -8.92
CA GLY A 98 40.93 17.04 -9.45
C GLY A 98 41.69 17.80 -8.37
N THR A 99 42.89 18.25 -8.72
CA THR A 99 43.79 19.06 -7.89
C THR A 99 43.14 20.39 -7.50
N PRO A 100 43.15 20.82 -6.22
CA PRO A 100 42.64 22.14 -5.86
C PRO A 100 43.61 23.23 -6.34
N LEU A 101 43.04 24.26 -6.99
CA LEU A 101 43.71 25.51 -7.31
C LEU A 101 43.57 26.47 -6.12
N ASN A 102 44.72 26.93 -5.61
CA ASN A 102 44.96 28.02 -4.65
C ASN A 102 44.59 27.81 -3.18
#